data_AF-A0AB38BCX7-F1
#
_entry.id   AF-A0AB38BCX7-F1
#
_cell.length_a   1.000
_cell.length_b   1.000
_cell.length_c   1.000
_cell.angle_alpha   90.00
_cell.angle_beta   90.00
_cell.angle_gamma   90.00
#
_symmetry.space_group_name_H-M   'P 1'
#
loop_
_entity.id
_entity.type
_entity.pdbx_description
1 polymer ?
#
loop_
_entity_poly.entity_id
_entity_poly.type
_entity_poly.pdbx_seq_one_letter_code
_entity_poly.pdbx_strand_id
1 'polypeptide(L)'
;MILLDHTAVLALCRGHRFLSGLAVVEASDPDQRAHVPALCLVAASLELPGATSHVGALPGLEFLPLDFAAAAAVEQAVSAGVDWRHAHAVYAAVAGPVEGQVLTAAPEAYDGTEVWAVDIGKP
;
A
#
# COMPACT_ATOMS: atom_id res chain seq x y z
N MET A 1 6.45 -6.10 -7.97
CA MET A 1 6.50 -5.71 -6.54
C MET A 1 5.11 -5.88 -5.91
N ILE A 2 4.99 -6.23 -4.61
CA ILE A 2 3.69 -6.28 -3.92
C ILE A 2 3.52 -5.02 -3.07
N LEU A 3 2.45 -4.27 -3.28
CA LEU A 3 2.12 -3.07 -2.54
C LEU A 3 0.86 -3.28 -1.71
N LEU A 4 0.84 -2.76 -0.48
CA LEU A 4 -0.36 -2.75 0.38
C LEU A 4 -0.85 -1.31 0.46
N ASP A 5 -2.05 -1.06 -0.06
CA ASP A 5 -2.70 0.23 0.15
C ASP A 5 -3.26 0.35 1.58
N HIS A 6 -3.90 1.48 1.87
CA HIS A 6 -4.43 1.74 3.20
C HIS A 6 -5.52 0.73 3.62
N THR A 7 -6.31 0.21 2.69
CA THR A 7 -7.36 -0.78 2.99
C THR A 7 -6.77 -2.15 3.31
N ALA A 8 -5.71 -2.55 2.60
CA ALA A 8 -4.95 -3.76 2.92
C ALA A 8 -4.21 -3.62 4.26
N VAL A 9 -3.64 -2.45 4.56
CA VAL A 9 -3.07 -2.16 5.89
C VAL A 9 -4.12 -2.32 7.00
N LEU A 10 -5.33 -1.80 6.80
CA LEU A 10 -6.43 -1.96 7.76
C LEU A 10 -6.84 -3.42 7.93
N ALA A 11 -6.94 -4.18 6.85
CA ALA A 11 -7.25 -5.61 6.89
C ALA A 11 -6.15 -6.41 7.62
N LEU A 12 -4.88 -6.10 7.35
CA LEU A 12 -3.73 -6.67 8.06
C LEU A 12 -3.81 -6.41 9.57
N CYS A 13 -4.03 -5.16 9.98
CA CYS A 13 -4.20 -4.80 11.40
C CYS A 13 -5.39 -5.51 12.07
N ARG A 14 -6.40 -5.91 11.28
CA ARG A 14 -7.57 -6.67 11.75
C ARG A 14 -7.37 -8.18 11.72
N GLY A 15 -6.19 -8.67 11.32
CA GLY A 15 -5.83 -10.08 11.35
C GLY A 15 -6.13 -10.86 10.07
N HIS A 16 -6.19 -10.20 8.92
CA HIS A 16 -6.44 -10.86 7.64
C HIS A 16 -5.35 -11.90 7.33
N ARG A 17 -5.72 -13.19 7.34
CA ARG A 17 -4.77 -14.32 7.37
C ARG A 17 -3.71 -14.29 6.26
N PHE A 18 -4.10 -14.01 5.03
CA PHE A 18 -3.15 -13.98 3.91
C PHE A 18 -2.12 -12.85 4.07
N LEU A 19 -2.59 -11.66 4.45
CA LEU A 19 -1.70 -10.51 4.64
C LEU A 19 -0.80 -10.70 5.85
N SER A 20 -1.32 -11.28 6.94
CA SER A 20 -0.50 -11.62 8.11
C SER A 20 0.62 -12.58 7.73
N GLY A 21 0.34 -13.57 6.88
CA GLY A 21 1.36 -14.49 6.36
C GLY A 21 2.48 -13.79 5.58
N LEU A 22 2.14 -12.80 4.75
CA LEU A 22 3.13 -11.98 4.04
C LEU A 22 3.96 -11.12 5.01
N ALA A 23 3.32 -10.51 6.01
CA ALA A 23 3.95 -9.52 6.87
C ALA A 23 4.85 -10.11 7.98
N VAL A 24 4.71 -11.40 8.32
CA VAL A 24 5.54 -12.05 9.37
C VAL A 24 6.77 -12.77 8.81
N VAL A 25 6.83 -13.01 7.50
CA VAL A 25 7.98 -13.68 6.88
C VAL A 25 9.05 -12.64 6.60
N GLU A 26 10.13 -12.68 7.37
CA GLU A 26 11.34 -11.91 7.08
C GLU A 26 12.04 -12.54 5.87
N ALA A 27 11.80 -11.99 4.68
CA ALA A 27 12.59 -12.34 3.52
C ALA A 27 14.01 -11.75 3.66
N SER A 28 15.03 -12.57 3.38
CA SER A 28 16.43 -12.13 3.36
C SER A 28 16.73 -11.11 2.26
N ASP A 29 15.85 -11.04 1.26
CA ASP A 29 15.86 -10.07 0.17
C ASP A 29 14.72 -9.05 0.39
N PRO A 30 15.03 -7.76 0.58
CA PRO A 30 14.04 -6.70 0.74
C PRO A 30 13.06 -6.59 -0.44
N ASP A 31 13.50 -6.92 -1.65
CA ASP A 31 12.66 -6.85 -2.85
C ASP A 31 11.55 -7.92 -2.85
N GLN A 32 11.66 -8.93 -1.98
CA GLN A 32 10.65 -9.96 -1.76
C GLN A 32 9.65 -9.61 -0.65
N ARG A 33 9.85 -8.49 0.06
CA ARG A 33 8.94 -8.01 1.10
C ARG A 33 7.73 -7.30 0.50
N ALA A 34 6.65 -7.26 1.27
CA ALA A 34 5.49 -6.44 0.94
C ALA A 34 5.80 -4.97 1.23
N HIS A 35 5.51 -4.08 0.29
CA HIS A 35 5.83 -2.67 0.39
C HIS A 35 4.59 -1.86 0.78
N VAL A 36 4.74 -0.88 1.67
CA VAL A 36 3.65 -0.02 2.13
C VAL A 36 4.00 1.44 1.86
N PRO A 37 3.30 2.12 0.93
CA PRO A 37 3.49 3.56 0.71
C PRO A 37 3.19 4.36 1.97
N ALA A 38 4.07 5.28 2.36
CA ALA A 38 3.94 6.02 3.61
C ALA A 38 2.63 6.83 3.74
N LEU A 39 2.06 7.27 2.62
CA LEU A 39 0.77 8.00 2.64
C LEU A 39 -0.40 7.06 2.95
N CYS A 40 -0.31 5.78 2.56
CA CYS A 40 -1.29 4.77 2.91
C CYS A 40 -1.30 4.46 4.41
N LEU A 41 -0.16 4.57 5.10
CA LEU A 41 -0.07 4.46 6.56
C LEU A 41 -0.85 5.58 7.26
N VAL A 42 -0.76 6.81 6.74
CA VAL A 42 -1.52 7.97 7.25
C VAL A 42 -3.01 7.72 7.08
N ALA A 43 -3.44 7.36 5.87
CA ALA A 43 -4.84 7.05 5.58
C ALA A 43 -5.38 5.93 6.49
N ALA A 44 -4.65 4.83 6.64
CA ALA A 44 -5.05 3.74 7.53
C ALA A 44 -5.11 4.18 9.00
N SER A 45 -4.16 5.00 9.46
CA SER A 45 -4.12 5.47 10.86
C SER A 45 -5.22 6.48 11.20
N LEU A 46 -5.77 7.19 10.22
CA LEU A 46 -6.96 8.03 10.41
C LEU A 46 -8.21 7.20 10.67
N GLU A 47 -8.29 5.98 10.14
CA GLU A 47 -9.42 5.06 10.35
C GLU A 47 -9.20 4.12 11.55
N LEU A 48 -7.97 3.67 11.77
CA LEU A 48 -7.57 2.81 12.88
C LEU A 48 -6.31 3.40 13.56
N PRO A 49 -6.49 4.25 14.59
CA PRO A 49 -5.38 4.82 15.33
C PRO A 49 -4.40 3.74 15.83
N GLY A 50 -3.12 3.93 15.57
CA GLY A 50 -2.06 2.98 15.91
C GLY A 50 -1.72 1.96 14.81
N ALA A 51 -2.42 1.98 13.66
CA ALA A 51 -2.13 1.11 12.52
C ALA A 51 -0.65 1.20 12.09
N THR A 52 -0.09 2.41 11.93
CA THR A 52 1.32 2.59 11.58
C THR A 52 2.28 1.91 12.56
N SER A 53 2.06 2.09 13.87
CA SER A 53 2.91 1.47 14.90
C SER A 53 2.78 -0.05 14.90
N HIS A 54 1.58 -0.57 14.64
CA HIS A 54 1.33 -1.99 14.55
C HIS A 54 2.08 -2.63 13.37
N VAL A 55 1.89 -2.11 12.15
CA VAL A 55 2.56 -2.68 10.96
C VAL A 55 4.06 -2.41 10.94
N GLY A 56 4.52 -1.30 11.53
CA GLY A 56 5.95 -0.99 11.68
C GLY A 56 6.74 -2.00 12.52
N ALA A 57 6.05 -2.85 13.30
CA ALA A 57 6.68 -3.92 14.07
C ALA A 57 6.78 -5.25 13.30
N LEU A 58 6.23 -5.33 12.08
CA LEU A 58 6.17 -6.56 11.28
C LEU A 58 7.39 -6.65 10.34
N PRO A 59 8.19 -7.72 10.40
CA PRO A 59 9.49 -7.79 9.71
C PRO A 59 9.40 -8.03 8.20
N GLY A 60 8.26 -8.52 7.70
CA GLY A 60 8.01 -8.80 6.28
C GLY A 60 7.54 -7.59 5.48
N LEU A 61 7.57 -6.38 6.08
CA LEU A 61 7.15 -5.13 5.44
C LEU A 61 8.33 -4.19 5.20
N GLU A 62 8.28 -3.52 4.05
CA GLU A 62 9.12 -2.37 3.72
C GLU A 62 8.24 -1.13 3.53
N PHE A 63 8.78 0.04 3.86
CA PHE A 63 8.01 1.28 3.84
C PHE A 63 8.56 2.24 2.78
N LEU A 64 7.73 2.57 1.80
CA LEU A 64 8.13 3.47 0.72
C LEU A 64 7.95 4.94 1.17
N PRO A 65 9.02 5.75 1.15
CA PRO A 65 8.94 7.13 1.60
C PRO A 65 8.09 7.99 0.65
N LEU A 66 7.37 8.96 1.20
CA LEU A 66 6.78 10.04 0.42
C LEU A 66 7.85 11.11 0.19
N ASP A 67 8.78 10.84 -0.72
CA ASP A 67 9.79 11.81 -1.14
C ASP A 67 9.19 12.90 -2.06
N PHE A 68 10.04 13.80 -2.56
CA PHE A 68 9.58 14.89 -3.42
C PHE A 68 8.93 14.40 -4.73
N ALA A 69 9.48 13.37 -5.35
CA ALA A 69 8.95 12.82 -6.61
C ALA A 69 7.58 12.17 -6.37
N ALA A 70 7.48 11.38 -5.30
CA ALA A 70 6.23 10.77 -4.88
C ALA A 70 5.17 11.83 -4.52
N ALA A 71 5.55 12.90 -3.80
CA ALA A 71 4.64 13.98 -3.46
C ALA A 71 4.11 14.72 -4.71
N ALA A 72 4.98 15.06 -5.66
CA ALA A 72 4.58 15.72 -6.90
C ALA A 72 3.69 14.82 -7.79
N ALA A 73 3.93 13.50 -7.80
CA ALA A 73 3.08 12.55 -8.51
C ALA A 73 1.71 12.39 -7.82
N VAL A 74 1.68 12.33 -6.50
CA VAL A 74 0.44 12.31 -5.71
C VAL A 74 -0.40 13.57 -5.98
N GLU A 75 0.23 14.75 -5.98
CA GLU A 75 -0.46 16.01 -6.31
C GLU A 75 -1.13 15.95 -7.69
N GLN A 76 -0.40 15.48 -8.71
CA GLN A 76 -0.94 15.34 -10.06
C GLN A 76 -2.09 14.33 -10.13
N ALA A 77 -1.93 13.16 -9.51
CA ALA A 77 -2.95 12.12 -9.50
C ALA A 77 -4.23 12.61 -8.80
N VAL A 78 -4.10 13.29 -7.66
CA VAL A 78 -5.22 13.87 -6.92
C VAL A 78 -5.91 14.96 -7.74
N SER A 79 -5.14 15.82 -8.41
CA SER A 79 -5.68 16.84 -9.31
C SER A 79 -6.42 16.23 -10.51
N ALA A 80 -6.05 15.02 -10.92
CA ALA A 80 -6.73 14.24 -11.96
C ALA A 80 -7.94 13.43 -11.45
N GLY A 81 -8.26 13.50 -10.15
CA GLY A 81 -9.45 12.88 -9.55
C GLY A 81 -9.21 11.57 -8.81
N VAL A 82 -7.96 11.09 -8.70
CA VAL A 82 -7.63 9.93 -7.87
C VAL A 82 -7.77 10.30 -6.39
N ASP A 83 -8.42 9.46 -5.60
CA ASP A 83 -8.49 9.67 -4.15
C ASP A 83 -7.07 9.64 -3.54
N TRP A 84 -6.74 10.66 -2.75
CA TRP A 84 -5.40 10.85 -2.17
C TRP A 84 -4.90 9.63 -1.38
N ARG A 85 -5.81 8.84 -0.81
CA ARG A 85 -5.49 7.63 -0.02
C ARG A 85 -4.89 6.50 -0.89
N HIS A 86 -5.19 6.50 -2.19
CA HIS A 86 -4.70 5.54 -3.16
C HIS A 86 -3.55 6.10 -4.02
N ALA A 87 -3.46 7.42 -4.16
CA ALA A 87 -2.54 8.09 -5.08
C ALA A 87 -1.06 7.68 -4.92
N HIS A 88 -0.58 7.49 -3.70
CA HIS A 88 0.81 7.07 -3.48
C HIS A 88 1.03 5.60 -3.88
N ALA A 89 0.03 4.73 -3.66
CA ALA A 89 0.08 3.36 -4.15
C ALA A 89 0.05 3.31 -5.69
N VAL A 90 -0.73 4.19 -6.34
CA VAL A 90 -0.73 4.34 -7.80
C VAL A 90 0.65 4.72 -8.31
N TYR A 91 1.26 5.76 -7.74
CA TYR A 91 2.63 6.15 -8.10
C TYR A 91 3.63 5.01 -7.89
N ALA A 92 3.62 4.37 -6.71
CA ALA A 92 4.56 3.31 -6.39
C ALA A 92 4.43 2.08 -7.32
N ALA A 93 3.22 1.77 -7.78
CA ALA A 93 2.97 0.64 -8.66
C ALA A 93 3.50 0.86 -10.09
N VAL A 94 3.46 2.10 -10.57
CA VAL A 94 3.80 2.47 -11.96
C VAL A 94 5.24 3.00 -12.09
N ALA A 95 5.77 3.67 -11.08
CA ALA A 95 7.09 4.31 -11.13
C ALA A 95 8.27 3.36 -10.86
N GLY A 96 8.02 2.16 -10.34
CA GLY A 96 9.05 1.19 -9.99
C GLY A 96 9.72 0.54 -11.22
N PRO A 97 10.95 0.00 -11.08
CA PRO A 97 11.63 -0.74 -12.15
C PRO A 97 10.95 -2.07 -12.49
N VAL A 98 10.09 -2.57 -11.58
CA VAL A 98 9.26 -3.75 -11.75
C VAL A 98 7.83 -3.33 -11.47
N GLU A 99 6.91 -3.65 -12.39
CA GLU A 99 5.49 -3.36 -12.20
C GLU A 99 5.00 -3.89 -10.84
N GLY A 100 4.32 -3.01 -10.11
CA GLY A 100 3.75 -3.31 -8.81
C GLY A 100 2.30 -3.78 -8.94
N GLN A 101 1.93 -4.84 -8.21
CA GLN A 101 0.53 -5.16 -7.95
C GLN A 101 0.11 -4.56 -6.61
N VAL A 102 -1.08 -3.97 -6.54
CA VAL A 102 -1.61 -3.38 -5.31
C VAL A 102 -2.64 -4.33 -4.71
N LEU A 103 -2.37 -4.82 -3.51
CA LEU A 103 -3.34 -5.52 -2.69
C LEU A 103 -4.27 -4.49 -2.04
N THR A 104 -5.58 -4.66 -2.23
CA THR A 104 -6.61 -3.70 -1.77
C THR A 104 -7.93 -4.41 -1.51
N ALA A 105 -8.76 -3.85 -0.63
CA ALA A 105 -10.17 -4.22 -0.43
C ALA A 105 -11.13 -3.34 -1.23
N ALA A 106 -10.62 -2.39 -2.01
CA ALA A 106 -11.38 -1.49 -2.87
C ALA A 106 -10.77 -1.45 -4.28
N PRO A 107 -10.75 -2.58 -5.02
CA PRO A 107 -10.12 -2.66 -6.34
C PRO A 107 -10.67 -1.63 -7.34
N GLU A 108 -11.95 -1.28 -7.25
CA GLU A 108 -12.61 -0.28 -8.08
C GLU A 108 -12.01 1.14 -7.94
N ALA A 109 -11.32 1.44 -6.83
CA ALA A 109 -10.63 2.72 -6.65
C ALA A 109 -9.42 2.89 -7.60
N TYR A 110 -9.00 1.82 -8.26
CA TYR A 110 -7.92 1.79 -9.23
C TYR A 110 -8.42 1.76 -10.69
N ASP A 111 -9.74 1.77 -10.93
CA ASP A 111 -10.31 1.80 -12.27
C ASP A 111 -9.83 3.04 -13.05
N GLY A 112 -9.40 2.82 -14.30
CA GLY A 112 -8.83 3.88 -15.14
C GLY A 112 -7.39 4.27 -14.80
N THR A 113 -6.77 3.62 -13.82
CA THR A 113 -5.32 3.67 -13.60
C THR A 113 -4.62 2.52 -14.35
N GLU A 114 -3.30 2.61 -14.54
CA GLU A 114 -2.48 1.53 -15.11
C GLU A 114 -2.08 0.47 -14.05
N VAL A 115 -2.68 0.54 -12.86
CA VAL A 115 -2.30 -0.30 -11.72
C VAL A 115 -3.01 -1.65 -11.77
N TRP A 116 -2.26 -2.73 -11.59
CA TRP A 116 -2.84 -4.04 -11.33
C TRP A 116 -3.31 -4.15 -9.87
N ALA A 117 -4.59 -3.85 -9.64
CA ALA A 117 -5.22 -4.04 -8.34
C ALA A 117 -5.65 -5.50 -8.14
N VAL A 118 -5.36 -6.06 -6.97
CA VAL A 118 -5.72 -7.41 -6.56
C VAL A 118 -6.62 -7.29 -5.33
N ASP A 119 -7.87 -7.74 -5.48
CA ASP A 119 -8.82 -7.83 -4.37
C ASP A 119 -8.33 -8.84 -3.33
N ILE A 120 -8.15 -8.39 -2.09
CA ILE A 120 -7.78 -9.25 -0.96
C ILE A 120 -8.97 -10.05 -0.41
N GLY A 121 -10.18 -9.75 -0.86
CA GLY A 121 -11.43 -10.33 -0.37
C GLY A 121 -11.89 -9.67 0.93
N LYS A 122 -12.83 -10.34 1.61
CA LYS A 122 -13.39 -9.80 2.86
C LYS A 122 -12.34 -9.81 3.98
N PRO A 123 -12.24 -8.73 4.77
CA PRO A 123 -11.37 -8.67 5.94
C PRO A 123 -11.65 -9.77 6.97
#